data_AF-A0A7X6ZIJ2-F1
#
_entry.id   AF-A0A7X6ZIJ2-F1
#
_cell.length_a   1.000
_cell.length_b   1.000
_cell.length_c   1.000
_cell.angle_alpha   90.00
_cell.angle_beta   90.00
_cell.angle_gamma   90.00
#
_symmetry.space_group_name_H-M   'P 1'
#
loop_
_entity.id
_entity.type
_entity.pdbx_description
1 polymer ?
#
loop_
_entity_poly.entity_id
_entity_poly.type
_entity_poly.pdbx_seq_one_letter_code
_entity_poly.pdbx_strand_id
1 'polypeptide(L)'
;MKTRSTVVKASADVRARLLDTAVQLFAAQGVAGTTVADIARPVGVTAAMVHYYFKTKDQLLDAVVDEQLNGKYIAFVAGALAQEAE
;
A
#
# COMPACT_ATOMS: atom_id res chain seq x y z
N MET A 1 -6.39 -7.30 -31.43
CA MET A 1 -5.68 -7.95 -30.30
C MET A 1 -5.02 -6.86 -29.43
N LYS A 2 -5.77 -6.25 -28.49
CA LYS A 2 -5.27 -5.20 -27.57
C LYS A 2 -6.01 -5.32 -26.22
N THR A 3 -5.78 -6.39 -25.47
CA THR A 3 -6.55 -6.69 -24.23
C THR A 3 -5.70 -7.28 -23.11
N ARG A 4 -4.46 -6.80 -22.95
CA ARG A 4 -3.61 -7.16 -21.79
C ARG A 4 -3.01 -5.97 -21.03
N SER A 5 -3.06 -4.76 -21.57
CA SER A 5 -2.35 -3.60 -20.98
C SER A 5 -3.19 -2.77 -19.98
N THR A 6 -4.52 -2.75 -20.10
CA THR A 6 -5.39 -1.96 -19.22
C THR A 6 -5.66 -2.62 -17.86
N VAL A 7 -5.76 -3.96 -17.81
CA VAL A 7 -6.07 -4.71 -16.57
C VAL A 7 -4.92 -4.63 -15.56
N VAL A 8 -3.67 -4.69 -16.03
CA VAL A 8 -2.48 -4.64 -15.16
C VAL A 8 -2.36 -3.29 -14.47
N LYS A 9 -2.66 -2.19 -15.18
CA LYS A 9 -2.57 -0.83 -14.62
C LYS A 9 -3.63 -0.59 -13.53
N ALA A 10 -4.85 -1.06 -13.74
CA ALA A 10 -5.92 -0.99 -12.74
C ALA A 10 -5.64 -1.87 -11.51
N SER A 11 -5.03 -3.04 -11.69
CA SER A 11 -4.63 -3.92 -10.59
C SER A 11 -3.51 -3.35 -9.74
N ALA A 12 -2.49 -2.74 -10.37
CA ALA A 12 -1.42 -2.04 -9.67
C ALA A 12 -1.95 -0.84 -8.87
N ASP A 13 -2.92 -0.09 -9.42
CA ASP A 13 -3.59 1.03 -8.75
C ASP A 13 -4.33 0.57 -7.48
N VAL A 14 -5.09 -0.54 -7.55
CA VAL A 14 -5.79 -1.11 -6.39
C VAL A 14 -4.82 -1.50 -5.28
N ARG A 15 -3.70 -2.15 -5.61
CA ARG A 15 -2.70 -2.54 -4.62
C ARG A 15 -2.10 -1.34 -3.90
N ALA A 16 -1.74 -0.29 -4.64
CA ALA A 16 -1.22 0.94 -4.06
C ALA A 16 -2.25 1.60 -3.12
N ARG A 17 -3.51 1.67 -3.55
CA ARG A 17 -4.61 2.21 -2.72
C ARG A 17 -4.86 1.41 -1.45
N LEU A 18 -4.70 0.09 -1.50
CA LEU A 18 -4.77 -0.77 -0.30
C LEU A 18 -3.65 -0.44 0.69
N LEU A 19 -2.41 -0.26 0.21
CA LEU A 19 -1.27 0.11 1.05
C LEU A 19 -1.46 1.50 1.68
N ASP A 20 -1.89 2.50 0.91
CA ASP A 20 -2.14 3.85 1.44
C ASP A 20 -3.26 3.85 2.49
N THR A 21 -4.35 3.12 2.23
CA THR A 21 -5.46 2.99 3.19
C THR A 21 -5.02 2.27 4.46
N ALA A 22 -4.19 1.23 4.33
CA ALA A 22 -3.63 0.51 5.47
C ALA A 22 -2.76 1.41 6.36
N VAL A 23 -1.88 2.23 5.76
CA VAL A 23 -1.06 3.21 6.51
C VAL A 23 -1.96 4.13 7.34
N GLN A 24 -3.01 4.68 6.73
CA GLN A 24 -3.92 5.59 7.42
C GLN A 24 -4.66 4.91 8.59
N LEU A 25 -5.19 3.71 8.37
CA LEU A 25 -5.90 2.98 9.42
C LEU A 25 -4.97 2.50 10.54
N PHE A 26 -3.77 2.02 10.20
CA PHE A 26 -2.77 1.65 11.20
C PHE A 26 -2.35 2.84 12.06
N ALA A 27 -2.20 4.04 11.46
CA ALA A 27 -1.88 5.25 12.21
C ALA A 27 -3.05 5.72 13.10
N ALA A 28 -4.30 5.57 12.65
CA ALA A 28 -5.47 6.09 13.37
C ALA A 28 -5.91 5.21 14.55
N GLN A 29 -5.87 3.89 14.41
CA GLN A 29 -6.45 2.93 15.38
C GLN A 29 -5.53 1.75 15.70
N GLY A 30 -4.28 1.80 15.25
CA GLY A 30 -3.29 0.75 15.47
C GLY A 30 -3.49 -0.48 14.56
N VAL A 31 -2.45 -1.31 14.49
CA VAL A 31 -2.48 -2.55 13.69
C VAL A 31 -3.48 -3.52 14.27
N ALA A 32 -3.47 -3.78 15.58
CA ALA A 32 -4.37 -4.74 16.22
C ALA A 32 -5.86 -4.42 15.99
N GLY A 33 -6.23 -3.13 16.02
CA GLY A 33 -7.60 -2.65 15.80
C GLY A 33 -8.06 -2.62 14.34
N THR A 34 -7.19 -2.88 13.37
CA THR A 34 -7.52 -2.80 11.94
C THR A 34 -7.69 -4.19 11.34
N THR A 35 -8.83 -4.46 10.69
CA THR A 35 -9.04 -5.71 9.95
C THR A 35 -8.80 -5.55 8.45
N VAL A 36 -8.58 -6.66 7.75
CA VAL A 36 -8.48 -6.69 6.27
C VAL A 36 -9.75 -6.12 5.61
N ALA A 37 -10.91 -6.35 6.23
CA ALA A 37 -12.19 -5.83 5.73
C ALA A 37 -12.32 -4.31 5.91
N ASP A 38 -11.72 -3.74 6.96
CA ASP A 38 -11.71 -2.29 7.17
C ASP A 38 -10.84 -1.57 6.13
N ILE A 39 -9.78 -2.22 5.64
CA ILE A 39 -8.93 -1.71 4.56
C ILE A 39 -9.62 -1.87 3.19
N ALA A 40 -10.32 -2.98 2.96
CA ALA A 40 -10.96 -3.27 1.68
C ALA A 40 -12.12 -2.30 1.36
N ARG A 41 -12.90 -1.94 2.38
CA ARG A 41 -14.17 -1.20 2.24
C ARG A 41 -14.00 0.20 1.65
N PRO A 42 -13.07 1.06 2.12
CA PRO A 42 -12.83 2.38 1.52
C PRO A 42 -12.25 2.32 0.10
N VAL A 43 -11.52 1.24 -0.23
CA VAL A 43 -10.95 1.04 -1.57
C VAL A 43 -12.01 0.57 -2.57
N GLY A 44 -13.12 0.00 -2.08
CA GLY A 44 -14.22 -0.51 -2.90
C GLY A 44 -13.96 -1.93 -3.42
N VAL A 45 -13.19 -2.74 -2.68
CA VAL A 45 -12.87 -4.12 -3.05
C VAL A 45 -13.33 -5.11 -1.97
N THR A 46 -13.36 -6.39 -2.31
CA THR A 46 -13.69 -7.45 -1.36
C THR A 46 -12.47 -7.82 -0.51
N ALA A 47 -12.69 -8.35 0.70
CA ALA A 47 -11.60 -8.90 1.51
C ALA A 47 -10.83 -10.01 0.78
N ALA A 48 -11.52 -10.82 -0.03
CA ALA A 48 -10.89 -11.84 -0.88
C ALA A 48 -9.90 -11.23 -1.89
N MET A 49 -10.21 -10.05 -2.45
CA MET A 49 -9.29 -9.32 -3.32
C MET A 49 -8.07 -8.80 -2.56
N VAL A 50 -8.23 -8.41 -1.28
CA VAL A 50 -7.07 -8.05 -0.45
C VAL A 50 -6.20 -9.29 -0.20
N HIS A 51 -6.80 -10.44 0.10
CA HIS A 51 -6.07 -11.71 0.25
C HIS A 51 -5.36 -12.18 -1.03
N TYR A 52 -5.84 -11.78 -2.21
CA TYR A 52 -5.15 -12.00 -3.48
C TYR A 52 -3.81 -11.24 -3.55
N TYR A 53 -3.76 -10.00 -3.05
CA TYR A 53 -2.52 -9.21 -3.01
C TYR A 53 -1.64 -9.50 -1.80
N PHE A 54 -2.25 -9.76 -0.64
CA PHE A 54 -1.58 -9.94 0.64
C PHE A 54 -2.21 -11.14 1.34
N LYS A 55 -1.54 -12.29 1.36
CA LYS A 55 -2.14 -13.53 1.88
C LYS A 55 -2.58 -13.39 3.33
N THR A 56 -1.82 -12.64 4.12
CA THR A 56 -2.09 -12.40 5.54
C THR A 56 -2.02 -10.90 5.86
N LYS A 57 -2.60 -10.52 7.00
CA LYS A 57 -2.48 -9.17 7.57
C LYS A 57 -1.03 -8.82 7.89
N ASP A 58 -0.23 -9.80 8.32
CA ASP A 58 1.20 -9.61 8.58
C ASP A 58 1.96 -9.31 7.28
N GLN A 59 1.69 -10.03 6.18
CA GLN A 59 2.28 -9.69 4.87
C GLN A 59 1.89 -8.30 4.38
N LEU A 60 0.66 -7.86 4.67
CA LEU A 60 0.23 -6.50 4.36
C LEU A 60 1.00 -5.48 5.20
N LEU A 61 1.24 -5.77 6.48
CA LEU A 61 2.06 -4.94 7.37
C LEU A 61 3.52 -4.87 6.87
N ASP A 62 4.13 -6.00 6.54
CA ASP A 62 5.48 -6.07 5.99
C ASP A 62 5.59 -5.21 4.72
N ALA A 63 4.63 -5.35 3.79
CA ALA A 63 4.60 -4.54 2.58
C ALA A 63 4.42 -3.04 2.84
N VAL A 64 3.64 -2.66 3.86
CA VAL A 64 3.53 -1.27 4.29
C VAL A 64 4.89 -0.74 4.78
N VAL A 65 5.62 -1.52 5.58
CA VAL A 65 6.94 -1.12 6.07
C VAL A 65 7.94 -1.02 4.91
N ASP A 66 8.02 -2.03 4.05
CA ASP A 66 9.02 -2.09 2.99
C ASP A 66 8.75 -1.11 1.84
N GLU A 67 7.50 -0.89 1.46
CA GLU A 67 7.21 -0.11 0.26
C GLU A 67 6.82 1.32 0.57
N GLN A 68 6.11 1.55 1.67
CA GLN A 68 5.65 2.88 2.04
C GLN A 68 6.60 3.57 3.01
N LEU A 69 7.18 2.86 3.99
CA LEU A 69 8.10 3.49 4.92
C LEU A 69 9.52 3.54 4.36
N ASN A 70 10.10 2.42 3.93
CA ASN A 70 11.47 2.42 3.38
C ASN A 70 11.54 3.20 2.06
N GLY A 71 10.57 3.05 1.16
CA GLY A 71 10.52 3.81 -0.09
C GLY A 71 10.43 5.33 0.11
N LYS A 72 9.55 5.79 1.02
CA LYS A 72 9.42 7.23 1.31
C LYS A 72 10.59 7.77 2.13
N TYR A 73 11.17 6.99 3.06
CA TYR A 73 12.38 7.40 3.77
C TYR A 73 13.56 7.57 2.82
N ILE A 74 13.77 6.63 1.90
CA ILE A 74 14.85 6.72 0.90
C ILE A 74 14.61 7.93 -0.01
N ALA A 75 13.39 8.14 -0.50
CA ALA A 75 13.08 9.31 -1.32
C ALA A 75 13.27 10.64 -0.56
N PHE A 76 12.87 10.68 0.71
CA PHE A 76 13.03 11.84 1.58
C PHE A 76 14.51 12.16 1.85
N VAL A 77 15.30 11.15 2.25
CA VAL A 77 16.74 11.32 2.51
C VAL A 77 17.50 11.63 1.22
N ALA A 78 17.20 10.96 0.12
CA ALA A 78 17.81 11.26 -1.18
C ALA A 78 17.49 12.70 -1.63
N GLY A 79 16.25 13.16 -1.40
CA GLY A 79 15.87 14.55 -1.64
C GLY A 79 16.64 15.52 -0.75
N ALA A 80 16.75 15.24 0.54
CA ALA A 80 17.48 16.09 1.49
C ALA A 80 18.99 16.16 1.16
N LEU A 81 19.62 15.04 0.82
CA LEU A 81 21.03 15.01 0.39
C LEU A 81 21.26 15.74 -0.93
N ALA A 82 20.28 15.75 -1.84
CA ALA A 82 20.35 16.52 -3.07
C ALA A 82 20.25 18.04 -2.83
N GLN A 83 19.60 18.47 -1.74
CA GLN A 83 19.44 19.88 -1.38
C GLN A 83 20.67 20.50 -0.71
N GLU A 84 21.65 19.70 -0.28
CA GLU A 84 22.92 20.20 0.29
C GLU A 84 23.99 20.49 -0.78
N ALA A 85 23.72 20.16 -2.04
CA ALA A 85 24.66 20.32 -3.16
C ALA A 85 24.48 21.63 -3.94
N GLU A 86 23.64 22.56 -3.47
CA GLU A 86 23.40 23.89 -4.07
C GLU A 86 23.89 25.03 -3.15
#